data_AF-A0A9P4YQZ9-F1
#
_entry.id   AF-A0A9P4YQZ9-F1
#
_cell.length_a   1.000
_cell.length_b   1.000
_cell.length_c   1.000
_cell.angle_alpha   90.00
_cell.angle_beta   90.00
_cell.angle_gamma   90.00
#
_symmetry.space_group_name_H-M   'P 1'
#
loop_
_entity.id
_entity.type
_entity.pdbx_description
1 polymer ?
#
loop_
_entity_poly.entity_id
_entity_poly.type
_entity_poly.pdbx_seq_one_letter_code
_entity_poly.pdbx_strand_id
1 'polypeptide(L)'
;MAPSLTQPQGQLSAADALHLAQQAPSILRSNPRAISSSPLSSLFSAKESPELWVIYNNLMLSCLRAGDDEAASECLERLLLRFGPHNERIMALKGLAKEATAENESELQEVLKDYEVILRENAANIPVAKRKVALLKSMGRINDATTALTALLDYAPIDAEAWAELSDLYLSQGLYSQAIYALEEVLVLAPNAWNLHAKLAEVLFMAANTSGDSHQGYLAESLKRFCRSIELCDDYLRGYYGLKKVTDQILEASAAGNGGKNVKKQTEEGRFEIPNRIKVEKLNQAATNKLAEI
;
A
#
# COMPACT_ATOMS: atom_id res chain seq x y z
N MET A 1 2.84 17.02 10.81
CA MET A 1 4.26 16.96 11.22
C MET A 1 5.09 17.64 10.15
N ALA A 2 6.19 18.32 10.51
CA ALA A 2 7.08 18.90 9.51
C ALA A 2 7.79 17.79 8.71
N PRO A 3 8.03 17.95 7.40
CA PRO A 3 8.71 16.96 6.60
C PRO A 3 10.13 16.73 7.14
N SER A 4 10.53 15.47 7.26
CA SER A 4 11.83 15.08 7.81
C SER A 4 12.47 13.98 6.99
N LEU A 5 13.78 14.12 6.74
CA LEU A 5 14.60 13.09 6.10
C LEU A 5 14.89 11.89 7.01
N THR A 6 14.44 11.91 8.26
CA THR A 6 14.56 10.77 9.18
C THR A 6 13.31 9.87 9.20
N GLN A 7 12.22 10.30 8.55
CA GLN A 7 10.95 9.59 8.51
C GLN A 7 10.67 8.99 7.11
N PRO A 8 9.79 7.98 6.99
CA PRO A 8 9.41 7.43 5.69
C PRO A 8 8.83 8.49 4.73
N GLN A 9 9.27 8.48 3.47
CA GLN A 9 8.94 9.53 2.48
C GLN A 9 7.64 9.26 1.70
N GLY A 10 7.02 8.10 1.87
CA GLY A 10 5.86 7.64 1.07
C GLY A 10 4.59 8.49 1.23
N GLN A 11 4.46 9.24 2.33
CA GLN A 11 3.28 10.07 2.62
C GLN A 11 3.50 11.57 2.39
N LEU A 12 4.67 11.97 1.90
CA LEU A 12 4.97 13.39 1.70
C LEU A 12 4.23 13.96 0.48
N SER A 13 3.71 15.17 0.65
CA SER A 13 3.17 15.94 -0.48
C SER A 13 4.27 16.26 -1.49
N ALA A 14 3.90 16.62 -2.73
CA ALA A 14 4.86 17.05 -3.73
C ALA A 14 5.66 18.29 -3.28
N ALA A 15 5.01 19.23 -2.58
CA ALA A 15 5.65 20.42 -2.03
C ALA A 15 6.66 20.07 -0.93
N ASP A 16 6.31 19.13 -0.05
CA ASP A 16 7.22 18.65 1.01
C ASP A 16 8.44 17.95 0.42
N ALA A 17 8.24 17.08 -0.57
CA ALA A 17 9.32 16.39 -1.26
C ALA A 17 10.26 17.38 -1.97
N LEU A 18 9.72 18.39 -2.66
CA LEU A 18 10.51 19.44 -3.29
C LEU A 18 11.29 20.26 -2.26
N HIS A 19 10.66 20.63 -1.14
CA HIS A 19 11.33 21.37 -0.07
C HIS A 19 12.51 20.59 0.53
N LEU A 20 12.36 19.28 0.72
CA LEU A 20 13.47 18.42 1.17
C LEU A 20 14.57 18.29 0.11
N ALA A 21 14.20 18.12 -1.16
CA ALA A 21 15.17 18.05 -2.26
C ALA A 21 16.02 19.33 -2.39
N GLN A 22 15.41 20.51 -2.21
CA GLN A 22 16.13 21.80 -2.24
C GLN A 22 17.22 21.92 -1.15
N GLN A 23 17.17 21.10 -0.10
CA GLN A 23 18.20 21.06 0.93
C GLN A 23 19.42 20.22 0.53
N ALA A 24 19.36 19.49 -0.58
CA ALA A 24 20.41 18.56 -0.99
C ALA A 24 21.81 19.21 -1.09
N PRO A 25 22.00 20.40 -1.71
CA PRO A 25 23.33 21.00 -1.81
C PRO A 25 23.97 21.30 -0.45
N SER A 26 23.15 21.68 0.54
CA SER A 26 23.60 21.95 1.91
C SER A 26 23.96 20.65 2.64
N ILE A 27 23.09 19.64 2.55
CA ILE A 27 23.26 18.36 3.22
C ILE A 27 24.46 17.60 2.65
N LEU A 28 24.59 17.55 1.32
CA LEU A 28 25.68 16.85 0.64
C LEU A 28 27.03 17.53 0.89
N ARG A 29 27.07 18.85 1.01
CA ARG A 29 28.30 19.59 1.36
C ARG A 29 28.72 19.41 2.81
N SER A 30 27.76 19.37 3.73
CA SER A 30 28.02 19.29 5.17
C SER A 30 28.37 17.88 5.65
N ASN A 31 28.04 16.85 4.86
CA ASN A 31 28.26 15.45 5.23
C ASN A 31 29.24 14.75 4.27
N PRO A 32 30.09 13.83 4.76
CA PRO A 32 31.13 13.20 3.95
C PRO A 32 30.57 12.25 2.89
N ARG A 33 31.22 12.21 1.72
CA ARG A 33 30.91 11.23 0.67
C ARG A 33 31.33 9.80 1.06
N ALA A 34 32.44 9.68 1.77
CA ALA A 34 33.00 8.44 2.27
C ALA A 34 33.48 8.63 3.70
N ILE A 35 33.25 7.63 4.55
CA ILE A 35 33.74 7.66 5.92
C ILE A 35 35.10 6.99 5.94
N SER A 36 36.13 7.80 6.16
CA SER A 36 37.50 7.32 6.24
C SER A 36 37.73 6.58 7.56
N SER A 37 38.35 5.41 7.49
CA SER A 37 38.79 4.64 8.66
C SER A 37 40.04 5.25 9.32
N SER A 38 40.66 6.27 8.71
CA SER A 38 41.83 6.92 9.29
C SER A 38 41.45 7.82 10.48
N PRO A 39 42.12 7.67 11.63
CA PRO A 39 41.80 8.41 12.85
C PRO A 39 41.99 9.92 12.68
N LEU A 40 42.96 10.37 11.87
CA LEU A 40 43.20 11.80 11.63
C LEU A 40 42.09 12.44 10.79
N SER A 41 41.56 11.74 9.79
CA SER A 41 40.42 12.22 9.00
C SER A 41 39.10 12.19 9.76
N SER A 42 38.95 11.30 10.74
CA SER A 42 37.74 11.20 11.56
C SER A 42 37.54 12.38 12.51
N LEU A 43 38.60 13.15 12.80
CA LEU A 43 38.54 14.35 13.65
C LEU A 43 37.87 15.55 12.96
N PHE A 44 37.89 15.58 11.63
CA PHE A 44 37.38 16.70 10.82
C PHE A 44 36.15 16.33 9.97
N SER A 45 35.66 15.09 10.09
CA SER A 45 34.54 14.57 9.31
C SER A 45 33.31 14.32 10.20
N ALA A 46 32.12 14.41 9.63
CA ALA A 46 30.91 14.02 10.35
C ALA A 46 30.99 12.53 10.73
N LYS A 47 30.59 12.21 11.96
CA LYS A 47 30.63 10.84 12.45
C LYS A 47 29.62 9.98 11.68
N GLU A 48 30.01 8.74 11.40
CA GLU A 48 29.07 7.74 10.91
C GLU A 48 27.92 7.56 11.89
N SER A 49 26.70 7.60 11.37
CA SER A 49 25.49 7.30 12.14
C SER A 49 24.48 6.57 11.25
N PRO A 50 23.67 5.65 11.78
CA PRO A 50 22.55 5.06 11.05
C PRO A 50 21.62 6.14 10.45
N GLU A 51 21.42 7.23 11.18
CA GLU A 51 20.59 8.37 10.78
C GLU A 51 21.12 9.03 9.50
N LEU A 52 22.43 9.16 9.33
CA LEU A 52 23.04 9.73 8.12
C LEU A 52 22.66 8.93 6.87
N TRP A 53 22.67 7.60 6.96
CA TRP A 53 22.33 6.73 5.83
C TRP A 53 20.83 6.75 5.52
N VAL A 54 19.99 6.90 6.55
CA VAL A 54 18.55 7.17 6.37
C VAL A 54 18.33 8.50 5.66
N ILE A 55 19.07 9.54 6.03
CA ILE A 55 19.03 10.86 5.38
C ILE A 55 19.40 10.74 3.91
N TYR A 56 20.50 10.08 3.54
CA TYR A 56 20.88 9.92 2.13
C TYR A 56 19.84 9.12 1.34
N ASN A 57 19.31 8.04 1.90
CA ASN A 57 18.24 7.28 1.26
C ASN A 57 16.99 8.14 1.02
N ASN A 58 16.55 8.87 2.03
CA ASN A 58 15.33 9.67 1.94
C ASN A 58 15.52 10.91 1.06
N LEU A 59 16.70 11.53 1.11
CA LEU A 59 17.06 12.66 0.26
C LEU A 59 17.11 12.23 -1.21
N MET A 60 17.71 11.07 -1.50
CA MET A 60 17.68 10.46 -2.84
C MET A 60 16.23 10.35 -3.36
N LEU A 61 15.33 9.79 -2.55
CA LEU A 61 13.91 9.65 -2.93
C LEU A 61 13.23 11.01 -3.15
N SER A 62 13.51 12.02 -2.31
CA SER A 62 12.98 13.38 -2.50
C SER A 62 13.51 14.02 -3.79
N CYS A 63 14.81 13.89 -4.07
CA CYS A 63 15.46 14.42 -5.27
C CYS A 63 14.91 13.78 -6.55
N LEU A 64 14.76 12.45 -6.60
CA LEU A 64 14.12 11.77 -7.73
C LEU A 64 12.69 12.26 -7.98
N ARG A 65 11.90 12.47 -6.92
CA ARG A 65 10.54 13.02 -7.04
C ARG A 65 10.50 14.48 -7.54
N ALA A 66 11.58 15.23 -7.31
CA ALA A 66 11.72 16.62 -7.72
C ALA A 66 12.40 16.77 -9.09
N GLY A 67 12.89 15.68 -9.70
CA GLY A 67 13.68 15.70 -10.94
C GLY A 67 15.11 16.21 -10.77
N ASP A 68 15.63 16.21 -9.54
CA ASP A 68 17.04 16.53 -9.26
C ASP A 68 17.89 15.25 -9.33
N ASP A 69 18.11 14.79 -10.57
CA ASP A 69 18.80 13.52 -10.85
C ASP A 69 20.28 13.55 -10.44
N GLU A 70 20.90 14.74 -10.43
CA GLU A 70 22.30 14.93 -10.03
C GLU A 70 22.46 14.67 -8.53
N ALA A 71 21.67 15.34 -7.69
CA ALA A 71 21.71 15.12 -6.24
C ALA A 71 21.27 13.70 -5.85
N ALA A 72 20.28 13.14 -6.56
CA ALA A 72 19.86 11.75 -6.36
C ALA A 72 20.99 10.77 -6.68
N SER A 73 21.71 10.98 -7.78
CA SER A 73 22.86 10.16 -8.18
C SER A 73 23.99 10.26 -7.16
N GLU A 74 24.29 11.46 -6.65
CA GLU A 74 25.31 11.63 -5.61
C GLU A 74 24.95 10.89 -4.32
N CYS A 75 23.68 10.93 -3.89
CA CYS A 75 23.20 10.16 -2.74
C CYS A 75 23.35 8.65 -2.97
N LEU A 76 22.97 8.16 -4.16
CA LEU A 76 23.07 6.75 -4.52
C LEU A 76 24.53 6.29 -4.53
N GLU A 77 25.45 7.09 -5.05
CA GLU A 77 26.89 6.79 -5.04
C GLU A 77 27.45 6.65 -3.61
N ARG A 78 27.03 7.53 -2.69
CA ARG A 78 27.43 7.45 -1.27
C ARG A 78 26.93 6.16 -0.63
N LEU A 79 25.69 5.78 -0.92
CA LEU A 79 25.09 4.52 -0.44
C LEU A 79 25.79 3.29 -1.04
N LEU A 80 26.07 3.31 -2.35
CA LEU A 80 26.82 2.27 -3.06
C LEU A 80 28.22 2.08 -2.48
N LEU A 81 28.94 3.18 -2.23
CA LEU A 81 30.28 3.15 -1.68
C LEU A 81 30.31 2.53 -0.28
N ARG A 82 29.27 2.80 0.53
CA ARG A 82 29.20 2.32 1.91
C ARG A 82 28.74 0.87 2.04
N PHE A 83 27.71 0.48 1.29
CA PHE A 83 27.02 -0.80 1.46
C PHE A 83 27.39 -1.83 0.38
N GLY A 84 28.03 -1.37 -0.70
CA GLY A 84 28.43 -2.19 -1.83
C GLY A 84 27.29 -2.47 -2.82
N PRO A 85 27.64 -2.90 -4.05
CA PRO A 85 26.68 -3.13 -5.12
C PRO A 85 25.82 -4.39 -4.92
N HIS A 86 26.24 -5.30 -4.04
CA HIS A 86 25.54 -6.56 -3.77
C HIS A 86 24.48 -6.46 -2.65
N ASN A 87 24.35 -5.29 -2.02
CA ASN A 87 23.30 -5.08 -1.03
C ASN A 87 21.92 -4.97 -1.73
N GLU A 88 20.97 -5.80 -1.32
CA GLU A 88 19.65 -5.92 -1.96
C GLU A 88 18.88 -4.59 -2.03
N ARG A 89 18.95 -3.79 -0.96
CA ARG A 89 18.33 -2.46 -0.93
C ARG A 89 19.00 -1.52 -1.92
N ILE A 90 20.33 -1.58 -2.06
CA ILE A 90 21.08 -0.76 -3.01
C ILE A 90 20.79 -1.18 -4.44
N MET A 91 20.63 -2.47 -4.72
CA MET A 91 20.19 -2.96 -6.03
C MET A 91 18.82 -2.36 -6.41
N ALA A 92 17.86 -2.37 -5.47
CA ALA A 92 16.55 -1.77 -5.67
C ALA A 92 16.60 -0.25 -5.86
N LEU A 93 17.44 0.48 -5.11
CA LEU A 93 17.62 1.93 -5.29
C LEU A 93 18.27 2.27 -6.63
N LYS A 94 19.25 1.48 -7.07
CA LYS A 94 19.86 1.65 -8.39
C LYS A 94 18.86 1.46 -9.51
N GLY A 95 18.01 0.42 -9.41
CA GLY A 95 16.92 0.22 -10.36
C GLY A 95 15.92 1.37 -10.34
N LEU A 96 15.48 1.81 -9.15
CA LEU A 96 14.59 2.97 -9.01
C LEU A 96 15.15 4.25 -9.65
N ALA A 97 16.46 4.51 -9.51
CA ALA A 97 17.09 5.64 -10.18
C ALA A 97 17.01 5.52 -11.71
N LYS A 98 17.28 4.32 -12.26
CA LYS A 98 17.11 4.07 -13.71
C LYS A 98 15.66 4.22 -14.17
N GLU A 99 14.69 3.79 -13.36
CA GLU A 99 13.27 3.98 -13.67
C GLU A 99 12.89 5.47 -13.73
N ALA A 100 13.43 6.27 -12.81
CA ALA A 100 13.13 7.70 -12.74
C ALA A 100 13.73 8.50 -13.90
N THR A 101 14.90 8.09 -14.40
CA THR A 101 15.59 8.75 -15.51
C THR A 101 15.25 8.16 -16.89
N ALA A 102 14.39 7.14 -16.95
CA ALA A 102 14.04 6.50 -18.21
C ALA A 102 13.15 7.43 -19.06
N GLU A 103 13.55 7.66 -20.31
CA GLU A 103 12.85 8.60 -21.21
C GLU A 103 11.75 7.92 -22.05
N ASN A 104 11.78 6.60 -22.15
CA ASN A 104 10.90 5.83 -23.01
C ASN A 104 10.63 4.41 -22.48
N GLU A 105 9.65 3.74 -23.08
CA GLU A 105 9.25 2.39 -22.67
C GLU A 105 10.37 1.36 -22.88
N SER A 106 11.24 1.54 -23.87
CA SER A 106 12.35 0.61 -24.12
C SER A 106 13.33 0.57 -22.96
N GLU A 107 13.68 1.73 -22.40
CA GLU A 107 14.55 1.83 -21.23
C GLU A 107 13.90 1.21 -19.99
N LEU A 108 12.58 1.39 -19.80
CA LEU A 108 11.85 0.72 -18.72
C LEU A 108 11.86 -0.82 -18.88
N GLN A 109 11.79 -1.34 -20.11
CA GLN A 109 11.93 -2.77 -20.37
C GLN A 109 13.34 -3.29 -20.07
N GLU A 110 14.38 -2.48 -20.30
CA GLU A 110 15.75 -2.82 -19.90
C GLU A 110 15.88 -2.90 -18.37
N VAL A 111 15.25 -1.98 -17.63
CA VAL A 111 15.21 -2.04 -16.17
C VAL A 111 14.49 -3.29 -15.67
N LEU A 112 13.37 -3.68 -16.29
CA LEU A 112 12.69 -4.94 -15.97
C LEU A 112 13.61 -6.15 -16.20
N LYS A 113 14.35 -6.17 -17.30
CA LYS A 113 15.31 -7.24 -17.60
C LYS A 113 16.44 -7.30 -16.57
N ASP A 114 16.94 -6.15 -16.12
CA ASP A 114 17.93 -6.07 -15.05
C ASP A 114 17.38 -6.67 -13.74
N TYR A 115 16.14 -6.35 -13.36
CA TYR A 115 15.48 -6.97 -12.21
C TYR A 115 15.35 -8.48 -12.34
N GLU A 116 15.03 -8.98 -13.54
CA GLU A 116 14.92 -10.42 -13.79
C GLU A 116 16.26 -11.15 -13.69
N VAL A 117 17.36 -10.52 -14.09
CA VAL A 117 18.71 -11.08 -13.89
C VAL A 117 19.00 -11.19 -12.39
N ILE A 118 18.75 -10.13 -11.62
CA ILE A 118 18.97 -10.13 -10.17
C ILE A 118 18.12 -11.21 -9.48
N LEU A 119 16.84 -11.31 -9.85
CA LEU A 119 15.92 -12.30 -9.26
C LEU A 119 16.20 -13.73 -9.72
N ARG A 120 16.89 -13.93 -10.85
CA ARG A 120 17.37 -15.26 -11.25
C ARG A 120 18.54 -15.73 -10.37
N GLU A 121 19.42 -14.81 -9.98
CA GLU A 121 20.55 -15.09 -9.08
C GLU A 121 20.09 -15.24 -7.62
N ASN A 122 19.16 -14.39 -7.18
CA ASN A 122 18.55 -14.45 -5.85
C ASN A 122 17.03 -14.23 -5.95
N ALA A 123 16.28 -15.34 -6.03
CA ALA A 123 14.83 -15.33 -6.15
C ALA A 123 14.10 -14.71 -4.94
N ALA A 124 14.75 -14.65 -3.78
CA ALA A 124 14.18 -14.12 -2.54
C ALA A 124 14.58 -12.66 -2.25
N ASN A 125 15.12 -11.93 -3.25
CA ASN A 125 15.45 -10.51 -3.11
C ASN A 125 14.16 -9.65 -3.10
N ILE A 126 13.55 -9.50 -1.91
CA ILE A 126 12.29 -8.79 -1.70
C ILE A 126 12.34 -7.33 -2.21
N PRO A 127 13.38 -6.52 -1.91
CA PRO A 127 13.42 -5.14 -2.40
C PRO A 127 13.32 -5.03 -3.92
N VAL A 128 14.04 -5.89 -4.66
CA VAL A 128 14.02 -5.90 -6.12
C VAL A 128 12.71 -6.48 -6.65
N ALA A 129 12.16 -7.51 -6.03
CA ALA A 129 10.85 -8.05 -6.39
C ALA A 129 9.74 -7.00 -6.26
N LYS A 130 9.73 -6.22 -5.16
CA LYS A 130 8.80 -5.08 -4.99
C LYS A 130 8.98 -4.01 -6.06
N ARG A 131 10.22 -3.68 -6.43
CA ARG A 131 10.48 -2.75 -7.54
C ARG A 131 9.97 -3.28 -8.88
N LYS A 132 10.20 -4.55 -9.20
CA LYS A 132 9.66 -5.19 -10.40
C LYS A 132 8.13 -5.06 -10.46
N VAL A 133 7.43 -5.34 -9.37
CA VAL A 133 5.96 -5.17 -9.29
C VAL A 133 5.57 -3.72 -9.54
N ALA A 134 6.23 -2.75 -8.88
CA ALA A 134 5.94 -1.33 -9.05
C ALA A 134 6.14 -0.85 -10.49
N LEU A 135 7.21 -1.30 -11.16
CA LEU A 135 7.51 -0.97 -12.55
C LEU A 135 6.50 -1.61 -13.52
N LEU A 136 6.12 -2.88 -13.32
CA LEU A 136 5.08 -3.51 -14.12
C LEU A 136 3.74 -2.76 -14.01
N LYS A 137 3.39 -2.29 -12.80
CA LYS A 137 2.20 -1.44 -12.58
C LYS A 137 2.29 -0.11 -13.32
N SER A 138 3.42 0.59 -13.25
CA SER A 138 3.58 1.90 -13.92
C SER A 138 3.50 1.78 -15.45
N MET A 139 3.90 0.64 -16.01
CA MET A 139 3.78 0.31 -17.42
C MET A 139 2.39 -0.22 -17.82
N GLY A 140 1.41 -0.27 -16.90
CA GLY A 140 0.07 -0.79 -17.16
C GLY A 140 -0.01 -2.32 -17.34
N ARG A 141 1.06 -3.06 -17.07
CA ARG A 141 1.14 -4.52 -17.19
C ARG A 141 0.54 -5.21 -15.96
N ILE A 142 -0.76 -4.99 -15.73
CA ILE A 142 -1.47 -5.40 -14.50
C ILE A 142 -1.43 -6.92 -14.26
N ASN A 143 -1.58 -7.74 -15.31
CA ASN A 143 -1.54 -9.21 -15.19
C ASN A 143 -0.14 -9.71 -14.77
N ASP A 144 0.89 -9.12 -15.34
CA ASP A 144 2.28 -9.47 -15.01
C ASP A 144 2.62 -9.02 -13.59
N ALA A 145 2.14 -7.84 -13.18
CA ALA A 145 2.27 -7.35 -11.82
C ALA A 145 1.57 -8.30 -10.82
N THR A 146 0.36 -8.76 -11.14
CA THR A 146 -0.40 -9.72 -10.31
C THR A 146 0.37 -11.04 -10.15
N THR A 147 0.94 -11.55 -11.26
CA THR A 147 1.74 -12.78 -11.26
C THR A 147 3.01 -12.62 -10.43
N ALA A 148 3.74 -11.51 -10.61
CA ALA A 148 4.96 -11.21 -9.86
C ALA A 148 4.68 -11.03 -8.36
N LEU A 149 3.56 -10.40 -8.01
CA LEU A 149 3.17 -10.17 -6.62
C LEU A 149 2.70 -11.46 -5.93
N THR A 150 2.00 -12.34 -6.65
CA THR A 150 1.65 -13.68 -6.15
C THR A 150 2.93 -14.49 -5.88
N ALA A 151 3.88 -14.49 -6.82
CA ALA A 151 5.16 -15.17 -6.64
C ALA A 151 5.99 -14.58 -5.48
N LEU A 152 5.92 -13.27 -5.23
CA LEU A 152 6.54 -12.64 -4.05
C LEU A 152 5.94 -13.19 -2.75
N LEU A 153 4.62 -13.32 -2.68
CA LEU A 153 3.91 -13.80 -1.50
C LEU A 153 4.15 -15.28 -1.20
N ASP A 154 4.55 -16.09 -2.19
CA ASP A 154 4.93 -17.50 -1.97
C ASP A 154 6.13 -17.65 -1.01
N TYR A 155 7.04 -16.66 -0.97
CA TYR A 155 8.19 -16.66 -0.06
C TYR A 155 8.19 -15.51 0.96
N ALA A 156 7.30 -14.53 0.81
CA ALA A 156 7.09 -13.44 1.77
C ALA A 156 5.62 -13.36 2.24
N PRO A 157 5.05 -14.42 2.85
CA PRO A 157 3.62 -14.49 3.16
C PRO A 157 3.16 -13.52 4.26
N ILE A 158 4.09 -12.99 5.06
CA ILE A 158 3.82 -12.03 6.15
C ILE A 158 3.90 -10.57 5.69
N ASP A 159 4.02 -10.31 4.39
CA ASP A 159 4.09 -8.97 3.83
C ASP A 159 2.68 -8.39 3.60
N ALA A 160 2.16 -7.71 4.63
CA ALA A 160 0.84 -7.09 4.58
C ALA A 160 0.71 -6.02 3.49
N GLU A 161 1.81 -5.35 3.12
CA GLU A 161 1.80 -4.36 2.03
C GLU A 161 1.62 -5.06 0.68
N ALA A 162 2.32 -6.18 0.46
CA ALA A 162 2.17 -6.99 -0.76
C ALA A 162 0.76 -7.57 -0.89
N TRP A 163 0.15 -8.07 0.20
CA TRP A 163 -1.25 -8.51 0.18
C TRP A 163 -2.23 -7.37 -0.12
N ALA A 164 -2.02 -6.20 0.48
CA ALA A 164 -2.87 -5.03 0.22
C ALA A 164 -2.77 -4.58 -1.25
N GLU A 165 -1.57 -4.56 -1.81
CA GLU A 165 -1.33 -4.25 -3.22
C GLU A 165 -1.97 -5.30 -4.15
N LEU A 166 -1.91 -6.58 -3.79
CA LEU A 166 -2.53 -7.66 -4.57
C LEU A 166 -4.05 -7.51 -4.59
N SER A 167 -4.65 -7.10 -3.47
CA SER A 167 -6.07 -6.81 -3.42
C SER A 167 -6.50 -5.69 -4.37
N ASP A 168 -5.68 -4.64 -4.52
CA ASP A 168 -5.95 -3.52 -5.43
C ASP A 168 -5.83 -3.95 -6.89
N LEU A 169 -4.85 -4.80 -7.21
CA LEU A 169 -4.70 -5.34 -8.56
C LEU A 169 -5.89 -6.24 -8.92
N TYR A 170 -6.34 -7.12 -8.02
CA TYR A 170 -7.52 -7.94 -8.26
C TYR A 170 -8.79 -7.11 -8.39
N LEU A 171 -8.96 -6.09 -7.54
CA LEU A 171 -10.09 -5.17 -7.62
C LEU A 171 -10.12 -4.43 -8.97
N SER A 172 -8.97 -3.99 -9.48
CA SER A 172 -8.87 -3.31 -10.78
C SER A 172 -9.29 -4.21 -11.97
N GLN A 173 -9.20 -5.53 -11.79
CA GLN A 173 -9.59 -6.55 -12.77
C GLN A 173 -11.04 -7.04 -12.57
N GLY A 174 -11.77 -6.53 -11.56
CA GLY A 174 -13.11 -7.01 -11.20
C GLY A 174 -13.12 -8.39 -10.51
N LEU A 175 -11.96 -8.87 -10.07
CA LEU A 175 -11.79 -10.17 -9.42
C LEU A 175 -12.08 -10.07 -7.92
N TYR A 176 -13.35 -9.80 -7.57
CA TYR A 176 -13.77 -9.47 -6.22
C TYR A 176 -13.44 -10.56 -5.18
N SER A 177 -13.62 -11.84 -5.51
CA SER A 177 -13.32 -12.95 -4.59
C SER A 177 -11.85 -12.98 -4.18
N GLN A 178 -10.94 -12.79 -5.13
CA GLN A 178 -9.50 -12.75 -4.87
C GLN A 178 -9.10 -11.48 -4.12
N ALA A 179 -9.73 -10.33 -4.44
CA ALA A 179 -9.50 -9.09 -3.71
C ALA A 179 -9.94 -9.19 -2.24
N ILE A 180 -11.09 -9.82 -1.98
CA ILE A 180 -11.58 -10.10 -0.61
C ILE A 180 -10.59 -10.97 0.14
N TYR A 181 -10.17 -12.09 -0.45
CA TYR A 181 -9.20 -13.00 0.17
C TYR A 181 -7.89 -12.28 0.52
N ALA A 182 -7.34 -11.51 -0.42
CA ALA A 182 -6.11 -10.75 -0.18
C ALA A 182 -6.27 -9.74 0.97
N LEU A 183 -7.42 -9.07 1.10
CA LEU A 183 -7.69 -8.16 2.22
C LEU A 183 -7.90 -8.90 3.55
N GLU A 184 -8.46 -10.10 3.52
CA GLU A 184 -8.57 -10.95 4.71
C GLU A 184 -7.18 -11.35 5.22
N GLU A 185 -6.25 -11.70 4.33
CA GLU A 185 -4.85 -11.98 4.70
C GLU A 185 -4.17 -10.74 5.31
N VAL A 186 -4.42 -9.53 4.79
CA VAL A 186 -3.96 -8.29 5.44
C VAL A 186 -4.49 -8.18 6.87
N LEU A 187 -5.77 -8.50 7.09
CA LEU A 187 -6.40 -8.44 8.41
C LEU A 187 -5.98 -9.56 9.36
N VAL A 188 -5.49 -10.70 8.85
CA VAL A 188 -4.81 -11.71 9.67
C VAL A 188 -3.53 -11.12 10.27
N LEU A 189 -2.76 -10.36 9.47
CA LEU A 189 -1.51 -9.74 9.90
C LEU A 189 -1.74 -8.46 10.73
N ALA A 190 -2.78 -7.69 10.42
CA ALA A 190 -3.11 -6.41 11.04
C ALA A 190 -4.59 -6.34 11.47
N PRO A 191 -5.02 -7.10 12.49
CA PRO A 191 -6.44 -7.26 12.84
C PRO A 191 -7.13 -5.99 13.33
N ASN A 192 -6.36 -4.99 13.77
CA ASN A 192 -6.88 -3.71 14.28
C ASN A 192 -6.75 -2.56 13.27
N ALA A 193 -6.39 -2.84 12.01
CA ALA A 193 -6.29 -1.82 10.97
C ALA A 193 -7.69 -1.40 10.50
N TRP A 194 -8.27 -0.39 11.18
CA TRP A 194 -9.64 0.10 10.93
C TRP A 194 -9.88 0.47 9.45
N ASN A 195 -8.90 1.10 8.81
CA ASN A 195 -8.93 1.47 7.40
C ASN A 195 -9.00 0.25 6.46
N LEU A 196 -8.38 -0.87 6.83
CA LEU A 196 -8.45 -2.11 6.05
C LEU A 196 -9.77 -2.85 6.26
N HIS A 197 -10.38 -2.76 7.45
CA HIS A 197 -11.76 -3.24 7.66
C HIS A 197 -12.75 -2.47 6.77
N ALA A 198 -12.63 -1.14 6.69
CA ALA A 198 -13.46 -0.35 5.77
C ALA A 198 -13.19 -0.69 4.30
N LYS A 199 -11.93 -0.85 3.89
CA LYS A 199 -11.59 -1.24 2.52
C LYS A 199 -12.18 -2.60 2.16
N LEU A 200 -12.07 -3.60 3.04
CA LEU A 200 -12.72 -4.89 2.85
C LEU A 200 -14.24 -4.76 2.74
N ALA A 201 -14.85 -3.94 3.60
CA ALA A 201 -16.28 -3.68 3.56
C ALA A 201 -16.73 -3.07 2.22
N GLU A 202 -15.94 -2.17 1.64
CA GLU A 202 -16.19 -1.58 0.32
C GLU A 202 -16.12 -2.63 -0.79
N VAL A 203 -15.09 -3.47 -0.79
CA VAL A 203 -14.94 -4.54 -1.80
C VAL A 203 -16.10 -5.53 -1.69
N LEU A 204 -16.50 -5.91 -0.47
CA LEU A 204 -17.68 -6.75 -0.23
C LEU A 204 -18.96 -6.09 -0.74
N PHE A 205 -19.13 -4.79 -0.51
CA PHE A 205 -20.28 -4.04 -1.00
C PHE A 205 -20.35 -4.01 -2.54
N MET A 206 -19.20 -3.78 -3.20
CA MET A 206 -19.11 -3.87 -4.67
C MET A 206 -19.43 -5.29 -5.16
N ALA A 207 -18.84 -6.31 -4.53
CA ALA A 207 -19.08 -7.71 -4.86
C ALA A 207 -20.56 -8.08 -4.74
N ALA A 208 -21.26 -7.56 -3.73
CA ALA A 208 -22.70 -7.77 -3.57
C ALA A 208 -23.49 -7.18 -4.74
N ASN A 209 -23.11 -6.01 -5.25
CA ASN A 209 -23.80 -5.34 -6.35
C ASN A 209 -23.57 -6.01 -7.71
N THR A 210 -22.50 -6.79 -7.85
CA THR A 210 -22.18 -7.54 -9.08
C THR A 210 -22.63 -9.01 -9.02
N SER A 211 -22.66 -9.62 -7.83
CA SER A 211 -22.92 -11.06 -7.66
C SER A 211 -24.38 -11.33 -7.28
N GLY A 212 -25.17 -11.90 -8.18
CA GLY A 212 -26.60 -12.22 -7.94
C GLY A 212 -26.82 -13.27 -6.84
N ASP A 213 -26.02 -14.34 -6.82
CA ASP A 213 -26.28 -15.50 -5.95
C ASP A 213 -25.77 -15.35 -4.51
N SER A 214 -24.77 -14.48 -4.28
CA SER A 214 -24.16 -14.24 -2.96
C SER A 214 -24.43 -12.85 -2.39
N HIS A 215 -25.37 -12.12 -3.00
CA HIS A 215 -25.70 -10.72 -2.67
C HIS A 215 -25.90 -10.47 -1.17
N GLN A 216 -26.76 -11.28 -0.53
CA GLN A 216 -27.10 -11.08 0.88
C GLN A 216 -25.94 -11.37 1.83
N GLY A 217 -25.11 -12.39 1.53
CA GLY A 217 -23.95 -12.74 2.35
C GLY A 217 -22.87 -11.65 2.31
N TYR A 218 -22.58 -11.13 1.12
CA TYR A 218 -21.63 -10.03 0.97
C TYR A 218 -22.12 -8.72 1.61
N LEU A 219 -23.42 -8.39 1.50
CA LEU A 219 -23.98 -7.24 2.20
C LEU A 219 -23.90 -7.37 3.73
N ALA A 220 -24.18 -8.55 4.26
CA ALA A 220 -24.10 -8.80 5.70
C ALA A 220 -22.65 -8.64 6.20
N GLU A 221 -21.68 -9.24 5.52
CA GLU A 221 -20.27 -9.12 5.92
C GLU A 221 -19.77 -7.69 5.72
N SER A 222 -20.16 -6.99 4.65
CA SER A 222 -19.85 -5.58 4.44
C SER A 222 -20.34 -4.72 5.61
N LEU A 223 -21.59 -4.89 6.03
CA LEU A 223 -22.16 -4.20 7.19
C LEU A 223 -21.31 -4.44 8.45
N LYS A 224 -20.99 -5.70 8.74
CA LYS A 224 -20.18 -6.10 9.88
C LYS A 224 -18.79 -5.45 9.85
N ARG A 225 -18.15 -5.40 8.68
CA ARG A 225 -16.79 -4.83 8.52
C ARG A 225 -16.79 -3.31 8.65
N PHE A 226 -17.80 -2.60 8.16
CA PHE A 226 -17.96 -1.17 8.44
C PHE A 226 -18.19 -0.91 9.93
N CYS A 227 -19.02 -1.71 10.61
CA CYS A 227 -19.19 -1.61 12.06
C CYS A 227 -17.86 -1.83 12.80
N ARG A 228 -17.07 -2.83 12.40
CA ARG A 228 -15.74 -3.07 13.00
C ARG A 228 -14.77 -1.91 12.75
N SER A 229 -14.81 -1.30 11.57
CA SER A 229 -14.00 -0.13 11.26
C SER A 229 -14.28 1.04 12.20
N ILE A 230 -15.55 1.38 12.43
CA ILE A 230 -15.92 2.52 13.29
C ILE A 230 -15.78 2.19 14.77
N GLU A 231 -15.91 0.92 15.15
CA GLU A 231 -15.63 0.45 16.52
C GLU A 231 -14.15 0.66 16.87
N LEU A 232 -13.25 0.41 15.92
CA LEU A 232 -11.81 0.61 16.07
C LEU A 232 -11.39 2.09 15.95
N CYS A 233 -12.13 2.90 15.19
CA CYS A 233 -11.85 4.33 14.99
C CYS A 233 -13.15 5.12 14.82
N ASP A 234 -13.60 5.78 15.90
CA ASP A 234 -14.86 6.55 15.96
C ASP A 234 -14.83 7.86 15.14
N ASP A 235 -13.71 8.25 14.54
CA ASP A 235 -13.64 9.44 13.69
C ASP A 235 -13.31 9.10 12.23
N TYR A 236 -13.52 7.84 11.85
CA TYR A 236 -13.21 7.40 10.49
C TYR A 236 -14.37 7.68 9.52
N LEU A 237 -14.32 8.87 8.89
CA LEU A 237 -15.31 9.35 7.92
C LEU A 237 -15.72 8.29 6.89
N ARG A 238 -14.74 7.59 6.31
CA ARG A 238 -14.99 6.58 5.27
C ARG A 238 -15.72 5.34 5.81
N GLY A 239 -15.47 4.98 7.06
CA GLY A 239 -16.21 3.91 7.76
C GLY A 239 -17.68 4.26 7.97
N TYR A 240 -17.97 5.49 8.44
CA TYR A 240 -19.34 5.96 8.64
C TYR A 240 -20.11 6.15 7.32
N TYR A 241 -19.45 6.69 6.29
CA TYR A 241 -20.07 6.84 4.97
C TYR A 241 -20.43 5.49 4.37
N GLY A 242 -19.53 4.51 4.46
CA GLY A 242 -19.78 3.15 4.03
C GLY A 242 -20.91 2.47 4.81
N LEU A 243 -20.93 2.62 6.13
CA LEU A 243 -22.03 2.11 6.98
C LEU A 243 -23.38 2.68 6.55
N LYS A 244 -23.45 4.00 6.30
CA LYS A 244 -24.66 4.67 5.81
C LYS A 244 -25.12 4.08 4.48
N LYS A 245 -24.21 3.94 3.50
CA LYS A 245 -24.53 3.35 2.18
C LYS A 245 -25.04 1.92 2.26
N VAL A 246 -24.39 1.06 3.05
CA VAL A 246 -24.82 -0.34 3.20
C VAL A 246 -26.18 -0.44 3.87
N THR A 247 -26.39 0.32 4.93
CA THR A 247 -27.68 0.30 5.66
C THR A 247 -28.82 0.88 4.82
N ASP A 248 -28.59 1.93 4.04
CA ASP A 248 -29.58 2.45 3.08
C ASP A 248 -30.01 1.37 2.08
N GLN A 249 -29.06 0.69 1.45
CA GLN A 249 -29.35 -0.37 0.48
C GLN A 249 -30.13 -1.54 1.11
N ILE A 250 -29.78 -1.95 2.33
CA ILE A 250 -30.50 -3.02 3.05
C ILE A 250 -31.94 -2.60 3.34
N LEU A 251 -32.17 -1.35 3.77
CA LEU A 251 -33.51 -0.84 4.08
C LEU A 251 -34.37 -0.69 2.83
N GLU A 252 -33.79 -0.19 1.73
CA GLU A 252 -34.46 -0.08 0.43
C GLU A 252 -34.86 -1.45 -0.12
N ALA A 253 -33.95 -2.44 -0.07
CA ALA A 253 -34.23 -3.81 -0.48
C ALA A 253 -35.34 -4.46 0.37
N SER A 254 -35.36 -4.17 1.68
CA SER A 254 -36.43 -4.64 2.57
C SER A 254 -37.78 -3.95 2.30
N ALA A 255 -37.78 -2.68 1.88
CA ALA A 255 -39.00 -1.93 1.55
C ALA A 255 -39.59 -2.31 0.20
N ALA A 256 -38.75 -2.67 -0.78
CA ALA A 256 -39.13 -3.06 -2.13
C ALA A 256 -39.83 -4.43 -2.25
N GLY A 257 -40.12 -5.12 -1.13
CA GLY A 257 -40.89 -6.36 -1.16
C GLY A 257 -40.11 -7.61 -1.63
N ASN A 258 -38.77 -7.54 -1.75
CA ASN A 258 -37.92 -8.71 -1.95
C ASN A 258 -37.76 -9.57 -0.66
N GLY A 259 -38.79 -9.55 0.19
CA GLY A 259 -38.91 -10.35 1.39
C GLY A 259 -39.50 -11.73 1.09
N GLY A 260 -38.63 -12.69 0.79
CA GLY A 260 -38.86 -14.10 1.13
C GLY A 260 -39.60 -14.95 0.10
N LYS A 261 -38.87 -15.42 -0.93
CA LYS A 261 -38.87 -16.88 -1.07
C LYS A 261 -38.03 -17.40 0.08
N ASN A 262 -38.62 -18.24 0.92
CA ASN A 262 -37.91 -19.10 1.86
C ASN A 262 -36.86 -19.89 1.06
N VAL A 263 -35.66 -19.33 0.90
CA VAL A 263 -34.49 -20.12 0.55
C VAL A 263 -34.26 -20.95 1.80
N LYS A 264 -34.45 -22.26 1.65
CA LYS A 264 -34.19 -23.27 2.67
C LYS A 264 -32.92 -22.88 3.43
N LYS A 265 -32.99 -22.99 4.76
CA LYS A 265 -31.83 -23.09 5.65
C LYS A 265 -30.82 -24.09 5.05
N GLN A 266 -29.90 -23.59 4.23
CA GLN A 266 -28.60 -24.19 4.07
C GLN A 266 -27.73 -23.37 5.00
N THR A 267 -27.70 -23.84 6.24
CA THR A 267 -26.80 -23.38 7.27
C THR A 267 -25.40 -23.76 6.81
N GLU A 268 -24.76 -22.89 6.04
CA GLU A 268 -23.30 -22.85 6.09
C GLU A 268 -22.95 -22.28 7.46
N GLU A 269 -22.58 -23.18 8.37
CA GLU A 269 -22.20 -22.86 9.74
C GLU A 269 -21.12 -21.75 9.73
N GLY A 270 -21.48 -20.55 10.19
CA GLY A 270 -20.53 -19.45 10.42
C GLY A 270 -20.68 -18.18 9.59
N ARG A 271 -21.58 -18.11 8.59
CA ARG A 271 -21.81 -16.84 7.86
C ARG A 271 -22.62 -15.84 8.68
N PHE A 272 -22.19 -14.58 8.71
CA PHE A 272 -22.90 -13.50 9.39
C PHE A 272 -24.19 -13.14 8.63
N GLU A 273 -25.31 -13.08 9.33
CA GLU A 273 -26.62 -12.74 8.76
C GLU A 273 -26.94 -11.25 8.95
N ILE A 274 -27.74 -10.71 8.03
CA ILE A 274 -28.22 -9.32 8.14
C ILE A 274 -29.04 -9.17 9.43
N PRO A 275 -28.70 -8.21 10.32
CA PRO A 275 -29.47 -7.96 11.53
C PRO A 275 -30.93 -7.58 11.24
N ASN A 276 -31.79 -7.70 12.25
CA ASN A 276 -33.19 -7.27 12.10
C ASN A 276 -33.29 -5.79 11.70
N ARG A 277 -34.40 -5.44 11.03
CA ARG A 277 -34.64 -4.10 10.50
C ARG A 277 -34.42 -2.97 11.52
N ILE A 278 -34.91 -3.15 12.75
CA ILE A 278 -34.76 -2.15 13.83
C ILE A 278 -33.29 -1.87 14.14
N LYS A 279 -32.43 -2.90 14.17
CA LYS A 279 -30.99 -2.72 14.38
C LYS A 279 -30.35 -1.98 13.20
N VAL A 280 -30.74 -2.32 11.97
CA VAL A 280 -30.23 -1.65 10.76
C VAL A 280 -30.63 -0.16 10.74
N GLU A 281 -31.87 0.17 11.09
CA GLU A 281 -32.34 1.56 11.21
C GLU A 281 -31.55 2.35 12.27
N LYS A 282 -31.24 1.73 13.42
CA LYS A 282 -30.40 2.36 14.45
C LYS A 282 -28.98 2.62 13.97
N LEU A 283 -28.35 1.66 13.26
CA LEU A 283 -27.01 1.83 12.69
C LEU A 283 -27.01 2.95 11.62
N ASN A 284 -28.05 3.01 10.80
CA ASN A 284 -28.24 4.06 9.80
C ASN A 284 -28.34 5.45 10.44
N GLN A 285 -29.15 5.58 11.49
CA GLN A 285 -29.30 6.85 12.23
C GLN A 285 -27.99 7.24 12.92
N ALA A 286 -27.29 6.30 13.55
CA ALA A 286 -26.00 6.54 14.19
C ALA A 286 -24.97 7.08 13.18
N ALA A 287 -24.88 6.45 12.01
CA ALA A 287 -24.01 6.92 10.94
C ALA A 287 -24.41 8.32 10.43
N THR A 288 -25.71 8.56 10.26
CA THR A 288 -26.23 9.87 9.80
C THR A 288 -25.89 10.99 10.79
N ASN A 289 -26.08 10.74 12.08
CA ASN A 289 -25.76 11.72 13.12
C ASN A 289 -24.27 12.04 13.13
N LYS A 290 -23.41 11.01 13.12
CA LYS A 290 -21.96 11.20 13.14
C LYS A 290 -21.43 11.93 11.91
N LEU A 291 -21.96 11.61 10.73
CA LEU A 291 -21.60 12.30 9.48
C LEU A 291 -22.05 13.77 9.46
N ALA A 292 -23.00 14.17 10.28
CA ALA A 292 -23.39 15.58 10.43
C ALA A 292 -22.47 16.35 11.40
N GLU A 293 -21.65 15.64 12.19
CA GLU A 293 -20.70 16.22 13.15
C GLU A 293 -19.29 16.42 12.54
N ILE A 294 -18.92 15.61 11.53
CA ILE A 294 -17.62 15.64 10.81
C ILE A 294 -17.69 16.60 9.63
#